data_AF-A0A024G3J9-F1
#
_entry.id   AF-A0A024G3J9-F1
#
_cell.length_a   1.000
_cell.length_b   1.000
_cell.length_c   1.000
_cell.angle_alpha   90.00
_cell.angle_beta   90.00
_cell.angle_gamma   90.00
#
_symmetry.space_group_name_H-M   'P 1'
#
loop_
_entity.id
_entity.type
_entity.pdbx_description
1 polymer ?
#
loop_
_entity_poly.entity_id
_entity_poly.type
_entity_poly.pdbx_seq_one_letter_code
_entity_poly.pdbx_strand_id
1 'polypeptide(L)'
;MEWLSGFNNVIMGTLLAVTVIVIAKMVNKSADVAHERALCRVKERLAAEEAKRKVKEDEIERRYYSKEELREFNGTKDKPIYVCLLDDVYDVTERAEYYGPGGVYHLFAGREVSRALATMSFDQVEIENDDLEDLSSTTLQTLQEWVIKFRDHNKYLVVGRLLRQQNLTKKKLERFNGVNNVRKIIYVALCGKIYDVTMDGGSFYGPEGSYKAFAGKDASRALAVMSFDQKYLVNTSLDDLTETQKKTLTDWVNKFTKKYPVVGNLVDE
;
A
#
# COMPACT_ATOMS: atom_id res chain seq x y z
N MET A 1 -54.35 10.65 69.74
CA MET A 1 -53.16 11.19 69.05
C MET A 1 -52.40 10.08 68.33
N GLU A 2 -53.05 9.37 67.38
CA GLU A 2 -52.43 8.23 66.66
C GLU A 2 -52.33 8.44 65.14
N TRP A 3 -52.70 9.62 64.63
CA TRP A 3 -52.67 9.92 63.20
C TRP A 3 -51.31 10.48 62.70
N LEU A 4 -50.36 10.74 63.61
CA LEU A 4 -49.06 11.32 63.28
C LEU A 4 -47.94 10.28 63.08
N SER A 5 -48.13 9.04 63.53
CA SER A 5 -47.11 7.97 63.40
C SER A 5 -47.05 7.38 61.98
N GLY A 6 -48.19 7.26 61.29
CA GLY A 6 -48.26 6.78 59.91
C GLY A 6 -47.66 7.75 58.88
N PHE A 7 -47.81 9.06 59.10
CA PHE A 7 -47.23 10.09 58.24
C PHE A 7 -45.70 10.13 58.32
N ASN A 8 -45.14 10.00 59.53
CA ASN A 8 -43.69 10.04 59.72
C ASN A 8 -42.95 8.89 59.06
N ASN A 9 -43.54 7.68 59.01
CA ASN A 9 -42.91 6.52 58.35
C ASN A 9 -42.95 6.62 56.82
N VAL A 10 -44.02 7.18 56.24
CA VAL A 10 -44.10 7.42 54.79
C VAL A 10 -43.14 8.56 54.37
N ILE A 11 -43.08 9.63 55.16
CA ILE A 11 -42.15 10.75 54.91
C ILE A 11 -40.69 10.31 55.07
N MET A 12 -40.36 9.50 56.10
CA MET A 12 -39.00 8.94 56.25
C MET A 12 -38.62 7.96 55.14
N GLY A 13 -39.54 7.07 54.73
CA GLY A 13 -39.29 6.11 53.66
C GLY A 13 -39.03 6.76 52.30
N THR A 14 -39.74 7.84 51.99
CA THR A 14 -39.54 8.63 50.76
C THR A 14 -38.23 9.41 50.76
N LEU A 15 -37.80 9.96 51.90
CA LEU A 15 -36.51 10.64 52.03
C LEU A 15 -35.32 9.69 51.80
N LEU A 16 -35.41 8.46 52.33
CA LEU A 16 -34.42 7.41 52.11
C LEU A 16 -34.39 6.94 50.64
N ALA A 17 -35.54 6.78 50.00
CA ALA A 17 -35.59 6.40 48.58
C ALA A 17 -34.97 7.47 47.67
N VAL A 18 -35.24 8.76 47.92
CA VAL A 18 -34.67 9.87 47.14
C VAL A 18 -33.15 9.96 47.33
N THR A 19 -32.64 9.79 48.55
CA THR A 19 -31.20 9.81 48.81
C THR A 19 -30.47 8.65 48.13
N VAL A 20 -31.03 7.44 48.14
CA VAL A 20 -30.48 6.29 47.41
C VAL A 20 -30.45 6.53 45.90
N ILE A 21 -31.51 7.10 45.31
CA ILE A 21 -31.55 7.43 43.87
C ILE A 21 -30.52 8.50 43.51
N VAL A 22 -30.35 9.53 44.34
CA VAL A 22 -29.33 10.58 44.12
C VAL A 22 -27.93 9.99 44.21
N ILE A 23 -27.64 9.16 45.21
CA ILE A 23 -26.35 8.46 45.34
C ILE A 23 -26.11 7.56 44.13
N ALA A 24 -27.09 6.77 43.71
CA ALA A 24 -26.98 5.92 42.51
C ALA A 24 -26.72 6.75 41.25
N LYS A 25 -27.39 7.89 41.05
CA LYS A 25 -27.14 8.81 39.93
C LYS A 25 -25.75 9.46 40.01
N MET A 26 -25.29 9.82 41.20
CA MET A 26 -23.95 10.40 41.40
C MET A 26 -22.84 9.36 41.15
N VAL A 27 -23.04 8.11 41.58
CA VAL A 27 -22.14 6.99 41.31
C VAL A 27 -22.14 6.62 39.82
N ASN A 28 -23.31 6.64 39.15
CA ASN A 28 -23.38 6.43 37.70
C ASN A 28 -22.64 7.54 36.94
N LYS A 29 -22.88 8.81 37.30
CA LYS A 29 -22.20 9.96 36.69
C LYS A 29 -20.68 9.96 36.95
N SER A 30 -20.23 9.52 38.12
CA SER A 30 -18.79 9.42 38.42
C SER A 30 -18.13 8.24 37.68
N ALA A 31 -18.85 7.12 37.50
CA ALA A 31 -18.41 6.01 36.67
C ALA A 31 -18.32 6.40 35.19
N ASP A 32 -19.29 7.16 34.66
CA ASP A 32 -19.28 7.67 33.29
C ASP A 32 -18.09 8.60 33.03
N VAL A 33 -17.81 9.53 33.95
CA VAL A 33 -16.63 10.43 33.87
C VAL A 33 -15.31 9.66 33.97
N ALA A 34 -15.26 8.61 34.81
CA ALA A 34 -14.09 7.74 34.90
C ALA A 34 -13.87 6.96 33.59
N HIS A 35 -14.94 6.48 32.97
CA HIS A 35 -14.90 5.80 31.67
C HIS A 35 -14.45 6.74 30.55
N GLU A 36 -14.99 7.95 30.47
CA GLU A 36 -14.56 8.96 29.50
C GLU A 36 -13.09 9.34 29.64
N ARG A 37 -12.58 9.50 30.87
CA ARG A 37 -11.15 9.75 31.13
C ARG A 37 -10.27 8.57 30.74
N ALA A 38 -10.73 7.34 31.00
CA ALA A 38 -10.03 6.15 30.57
C ALA A 38 -9.98 6.07 29.03
N LEU A 39 -11.10 6.33 28.34
CA LEU A 39 -11.15 6.43 26.89
C LEU A 39 -10.24 7.55 26.35
N CYS A 40 -10.20 8.72 26.99
CA CYS A 40 -9.32 9.82 26.61
C CYS A 40 -7.85 9.40 26.65
N ARG A 41 -7.41 8.76 27.75
CA ARG A 41 -6.04 8.23 27.88
C ARG A 41 -5.70 7.17 26.85
N VAL A 42 -6.65 6.29 26.51
CA VAL A 42 -6.48 5.30 25.45
C VAL A 42 -6.34 5.98 24.09
N LYS A 43 -7.22 6.94 23.76
CA LYS A 43 -7.15 7.72 22.52
C LYS A 43 -5.83 8.48 22.40
N GLU A 44 -5.36 9.11 23.47
CA GLU A 44 -4.07 9.81 23.50
C GLU A 44 -2.89 8.85 23.25
N ARG A 45 -2.91 7.65 23.86
CA ARG A 45 -1.88 6.62 23.61
C ARG A 45 -1.89 6.13 22.17
N LEU A 46 -3.06 5.82 21.62
CA LEU A 46 -3.21 5.41 20.23
C LEU A 46 -2.75 6.51 19.26
N ALA A 47 -3.14 7.76 19.52
CA ALA A 47 -2.69 8.90 18.73
C ALA A 47 -1.17 9.12 18.81
N ALA A 48 -0.56 8.94 19.99
CA ALA A 48 0.88 9.01 20.15
C ALA A 48 1.61 7.86 19.42
N GLU A 49 1.05 6.66 19.41
CA GLU A 49 1.57 5.50 18.68
C GLU A 49 1.47 5.70 17.16
N GLU A 50 0.32 6.20 16.68
CA GLU A 50 0.14 6.57 15.27
C GLU A 50 1.07 7.71 14.85
N ALA A 51 1.30 8.71 15.71
CA ALA A 51 2.25 9.78 15.44
C ALA A 51 3.69 9.26 15.34
N LYS A 52 4.11 8.38 16.25
CA LYS A 52 5.43 7.71 16.17
C LYS A 52 5.57 6.90 14.89
N ARG A 53 4.51 6.19 14.48
CA ARG A 53 4.52 5.42 13.24
C ARG A 53 4.64 6.32 12.01
N LYS A 54 3.92 7.44 11.96
CA LYS A 54 4.03 8.42 10.88
C LYS A 54 5.43 9.01 10.77
N VAL A 55 6.06 9.34 11.91
CA VAL A 55 7.46 9.78 11.92
C VAL A 55 8.36 8.70 11.31
N LYS A 56 8.17 7.44 11.68
CA LYS A 56 8.92 6.31 11.09
C LYS A 56 8.62 6.11 9.60
N GLU A 57 7.38 6.33 9.15
CA GLU A 57 6.99 6.30 7.73
C GLU A 57 7.69 7.41 6.93
N ASP A 58 7.76 8.63 7.47
CA ASP A 58 8.37 9.78 6.81
C ASP A 58 9.91 9.69 6.74
N GLU A 59 10.54 8.98 7.68
CA GLU A 59 11.99 8.72 7.67
C GLU A 59 12.43 7.67 6.64
N ILE A 60 11.49 6.85 6.12
CA ILE A 60 11.82 5.77 5.20
C ILE A 60 12.05 6.31 3.79
N GLU A 61 13.29 6.22 3.33
CA GLU A 61 13.64 6.46 1.93
C GLU A 61 13.20 5.27 1.07
N ARG A 62 12.04 5.42 0.41
CA ARG A 62 11.52 4.39 -0.50
C ARG A 62 12.36 4.31 -1.77
N ARG A 63 12.73 3.08 -2.15
CA ARG A 63 13.48 2.83 -3.38
C ARG A 63 13.05 1.56 -4.10
N TYR A 64 13.62 1.35 -5.27
CA TYR A 64 13.44 0.11 -6.02
C TYR A 64 14.46 -0.94 -5.62
N TYR A 65 14.02 -2.19 -5.56
CA TYR A 65 14.86 -3.37 -5.26
C TYR A 65 14.87 -4.32 -6.44
N SER A 66 16.03 -4.91 -6.77
CA SER A 66 16.07 -6.09 -7.64
C SER A 66 15.70 -7.35 -6.84
N LYS A 67 15.39 -8.47 -7.53
CA LYS A 67 15.12 -9.75 -6.85
C LYS A 67 16.35 -10.22 -6.05
N GLU A 68 17.53 -10.08 -6.64
CA GLU A 68 18.81 -10.48 -6.07
C GLU A 68 19.16 -9.62 -4.86
N GLU A 69 18.94 -8.31 -4.96
CA GLU A 69 19.14 -7.38 -3.85
C GLU A 69 18.16 -7.67 -2.71
N LEU A 70 16.89 -7.93 -3.01
CA LEU A 70 15.87 -8.24 -2.02
C LEU A 70 16.22 -9.50 -1.21
N ARG A 71 16.86 -10.52 -1.82
CA ARG A 71 17.28 -11.76 -1.15
C ARG A 71 18.24 -11.54 0.02
N GLU A 72 18.97 -10.43 0.03
CA GLU A 72 19.89 -10.11 1.13
C GLU A 72 19.16 -9.63 2.40
N PHE A 73 17.90 -9.19 2.26
CA PHE A 73 17.08 -8.69 3.36
C PHE A 73 16.26 -9.80 4.01
N ASN A 74 16.95 -10.82 4.51
CA ASN A 74 16.35 -12.02 5.08
C ASN A 74 16.56 -12.16 6.60
N GLY A 75 16.99 -11.09 7.28
CA GLY A 75 17.28 -11.13 8.72
C GLY A 75 18.60 -11.77 9.11
N THR A 76 19.48 -12.05 8.13
CA THR A 76 20.86 -12.50 8.39
C THR A 76 21.84 -11.36 8.17
N LYS A 77 23.08 -11.50 8.66
CA LYS A 77 24.16 -10.51 8.48
C LYS A 77 23.79 -9.10 8.97
N ASP A 78 23.02 -9.02 10.06
CA ASP A 78 22.52 -7.77 10.66
C ASP A 78 21.69 -6.89 9.69
N LYS A 79 21.13 -7.48 8.63
CA LYS A 79 20.21 -6.81 7.71
C LYS A 79 18.75 -6.94 8.18
N PRO A 80 17.89 -5.96 7.87
CA PRO A 80 16.46 -6.06 8.15
C PRO A 80 15.80 -7.19 7.35
N ILE A 81 14.58 -7.56 7.74
CA ILE A 81 13.78 -8.59 7.10
C ILE A 81 12.72 -7.92 6.23
N TYR A 82 12.84 -8.10 4.91
CA TYR A 82 11.87 -7.58 3.96
C TYR A 82 11.06 -8.71 3.33
N VAL A 83 9.79 -8.46 3.07
CA VAL A 83 8.89 -9.37 2.35
C VAL A 83 8.19 -8.57 1.26
N CYS A 84 8.21 -9.10 0.04
CA CYS A 84 7.58 -8.43 -1.09
C CYS A 84 6.23 -9.08 -1.41
N LEU A 85 5.19 -8.25 -1.48
CA LEU A 85 3.81 -8.64 -1.75
C LEU A 85 3.22 -7.67 -2.77
N LEU A 86 2.78 -8.19 -3.92
CA LEU A 86 2.32 -7.43 -5.09
C LEU A 86 3.31 -6.34 -5.54
N ASP A 87 4.59 -6.68 -5.56
CA ASP A 87 5.74 -5.80 -5.78
C ASP A 87 5.97 -4.72 -4.71
N ASP A 88 5.08 -4.51 -3.74
CA ASP A 88 5.36 -3.63 -2.60
C ASP A 88 6.27 -4.36 -1.60
N VAL A 89 7.38 -3.72 -1.22
CA VAL A 89 8.36 -4.28 -0.28
C VAL A 89 8.04 -3.80 1.13
N TYR A 90 7.67 -4.73 2.00
CA TYR A 90 7.31 -4.47 3.39
C TYR A 90 8.47 -4.78 4.33
N ASP A 91 8.73 -3.89 5.28
CA ASP A 91 9.60 -4.16 6.42
C ASP A 91 8.84 -4.93 7.50
N VAL A 92 9.27 -6.17 7.73
CA VAL A 92 8.72 -7.08 8.73
C VAL A 92 9.73 -7.41 9.83
N THR A 93 10.78 -6.59 9.98
CA THR A 93 11.87 -6.81 10.95
C THR A 93 11.38 -6.91 12.39
N GLU A 94 10.35 -6.14 12.76
CA GLU A 94 9.73 -6.21 14.09
C GLU A 94 9.02 -7.54 14.38
N ARG A 95 8.87 -8.40 13.36
CA ARG A 95 8.26 -9.72 13.43
C ARG A 95 9.27 -10.82 13.12
N ALA A 96 10.51 -10.63 13.58
CA ALA A 96 11.57 -11.61 13.44
C ALA A 96 11.21 -12.98 14.04
N GLU A 97 10.29 -13.06 15.01
CA GLU A 97 9.79 -14.35 15.52
C GLU A 97 9.09 -15.21 14.44
N TYR A 98 8.57 -14.57 13.39
CA TYR A 98 7.85 -15.20 12.29
C TYR A 98 8.71 -15.35 11.04
N TYR A 99 9.38 -14.27 10.63
CA TYR A 99 10.10 -14.20 9.35
C TYR A 99 11.62 -14.30 9.49
N GLY A 100 12.17 -14.19 10.70
CA GLY A 100 13.61 -14.31 10.94
C GLY A 100 14.09 -15.76 10.84
N PRO A 101 15.42 -15.99 10.88
CA PRO A 101 15.99 -17.34 10.88
C PRO A 101 15.38 -18.23 11.97
N GLY A 102 14.79 -19.36 11.58
CA GLY A 102 14.11 -20.29 12.50
C GLY A 102 12.62 -20.00 12.73
N GLY A 103 12.09 -18.88 12.22
CA GLY A 103 10.65 -18.59 12.24
C GLY A 103 9.86 -19.44 11.24
N VAL A 104 8.55 -19.58 11.46
CA VAL A 104 7.69 -20.43 10.61
C VAL A 104 7.54 -19.91 9.17
N TYR A 105 7.73 -18.60 8.96
CA TYR A 105 7.65 -17.94 7.64
C TYR A 105 9.02 -17.48 7.14
N HIS A 106 10.13 -18.01 7.67
CA HIS A 106 11.49 -17.60 7.30
C HIS A 106 11.79 -17.76 5.80
N LEU A 107 11.13 -18.70 5.12
CA LEU A 107 11.28 -18.91 3.67
C LEU A 107 10.83 -17.69 2.84
N PHE A 108 9.96 -16.85 3.40
CA PHE A 108 9.45 -15.64 2.74
C PHE A 108 10.39 -14.45 2.86
N ALA A 109 11.36 -14.51 3.75
CA ALA A 109 12.31 -13.44 4.01
C ALA A 109 13.18 -13.15 2.77
N GLY A 110 13.19 -11.89 2.33
CA GLY A 110 13.88 -11.42 1.12
C GLY A 110 13.26 -11.94 -0.19
N ARG A 111 11.96 -12.25 -0.21
CA ARG A 111 11.30 -12.85 -1.39
C ARG A 111 10.03 -12.12 -1.80
N GLU A 112 9.69 -12.24 -3.09
CA GLU A 112 8.34 -12.01 -3.61
C GLU A 112 7.52 -13.24 -3.25
N VAL A 113 6.44 -13.06 -2.48
CA VAL A 113 5.67 -14.17 -1.90
C VAL A 113 4.19 -14.10 -2.24
N SER A 114 3.83 -13.31 -3.24
CA SER A 114 2.43 -13.11 -3.60
C SER A 114 1.76 -14.42 -3.96
N ARG A 115 2.43 -15.24 -4.78
CA ARG A 115 1.89 -16.52 -5.22
C ARG A 115 1.78 -17.51 -4.07
N ALA A 116 2.85 -17.68 -3.30
CA ALA A 116 2.88 -18.56 -2.12
C ALA A 116 1.79 -18.22 -1.09
N LEU A 117 1.57 -16.93 -0.80
CA LEU A 117 0.50 -16.50 0.11
C LEU A 117 -0.90 -16.69 -0.49
N ALA A 118 -1.05 -16.48 -1.79
CA ALA A 118 -2.31 -16.71 -2.49
C ALA A 118 -2.70 -18.19 -2.48
N THR A 119 -1.75 -19.09 -2.76
CA THR A 119 -1.95 -20.54 -2.78
C THR A 119 -1.86 -21.19 -1.40
N MET A 120 -1.48 -20.43 -0.37
CA MET A 120 -1.23 -20.92 1.00
C MET A 120 -0.18 -22.04 1.04
N SER A 121 0.83 -21.95 0.18
CA SER A 121 1.88 -22.95 0.04
C SER A 121 3.23 -22.47 0.59
N PHE A 122 3.98 -23.41 1.16
CA PHE A 122 5.39 -23.26 1.53
C PHE A 122 6.34 -23.97 0.55
N ASP A 123 5.81 -24.47 -0.56
CA ASP A 123 6.60 -25.16 -1.56
C ASP A 123 7.52 -24.17 -2.27
N GLN A 124 8.79 -24.55 -2.44
CA GLN A 124 9.79 -23.69 -3.04
C GLN A 124 9.41 -23.22 -4.45
N VAL A 125 8.72 -24.06 -5.21
CA VAL A 125 8.23 -23.74 -6.56
C VAL A 125 7.24 -22.57 -6.53
N GLU A 126 6.33 -22.55 -5.55
CA GLU A 126 5.35 -21.49 -5.37
C GLU A 126 5.99 -20.20 -4.87
N ILE A 127 7.05 -20.32 -4.06
CA ILE A 127 7.82 -19.18 -3.51
C ILE A 127 8.73 -18.53 -4.57
N GLU A 128 9.22 -19.31 -5.54
CA GLU A 128 10.10 -18.80 -6.60
C GLU A 128 9.34 -18.32 -7.83
N ASN A 129 8.07 -18.73 -7.98
CA ASN A 129 7.21 -18.30 -9.06
C ASN A 129 6.46 -17.00 -8.70
N ASP A 130 6.74 -15.94 -9.45
CA ASP A 130 6.12 -14.62 -9.28
C ASP A 130 5.07 -14.29 -10.35
N ASP A 131 4.68 -15.27 -11.17
CA ASP A 131 3.55 -15.16 -12.09
C ASP A 131 2.23 -15.32 -11.33
N LEU A 132 1.29 -14.43 -11.64
CA LEU A 132 -0.04 -14.39 -11.04
C LEU A 132 -1.15 -14.48 -12.10
N GLU A 133 -0.80 -14.61 -13.39
CA GLU A 133 -1.77 -14.64 -14.49
C GLU A 133 -2.61 -15.92 -14.51
N ASP A 134 -2.10 -17.01 -13.95
CA ASP A 134 -2.77 -18.33 -13.90
C ASP A 134 -3.68 -18.52 -12.67
N LEU A 135 -3.68 -17.56 -11.75
CA LEU A 135 -4.41 -17.68 -10.49
C LEU A 135 -5.92 -17.53 -10.68
N SER A 136 -6.68 -18.39 -10.01
CA SER A 136 -8.14 -18.33 -10.00
C SER A 136 -8.65 -17.12 -9.19
N SER A 137 -9.92 -16.74 -9.41
CA SER A 137 -10.55 -15.63 -8.69
C SER A 137 -10.56 -15.82 -7.17
N THR A 138 -10.72 -17.06 -6.68
CA THR A 138 -10.68 -17.37 -5.24
C THR A 138 -9.28 -17.17 -4.67
N THR A 139 -8.26 -17.66 -5.38
CA THR A 139 -6.85 -17.48 -5.02
C THR A 139 -6.46 -15.99 -5.00
N LEU A 140 -6.94 -15.21 -5.97
CA LEU A 140 -6.74 -13.76 -5.99
C LEU A 140 -7.45 -13.05 -4.83
N GLN A 141 -8.62 -13.53 -4.40
CA GLN A 141 -9.30 -12.99 -3.22
C GLN A 141 -8.48 -13.23 -1.94
N THR A 142 -7.95 -14.45 -1.77
CA THR A 142 -7.04 -14.78 -0.67
C THR A 142 -5.81 -13.88 -0.67
N LEU A 143 -5.24 -13.59 -1.84
CA LEU A 143 -4.13 -12.66 -1.97
C LEU A 143 -4.50 -11.24 -1.51
N GLN A 144 -5.68 -10.74 -1.87
CA GLN A 144 -6.16 -9.43 -1.42
C GLN A 144 -6.36 -9.39 0.11
N GLU A 145 -6.84 -10.47 0.73
CA GLU A 145 -6.94 -10.57 2.19
C GLU A 145 -5.58 -10.47 2.86
N TRP A 146 -4.54 -11.10 2.29
CA TRP A 146 -3.17 -10.94 2.77
C TRP A 146 -2.65 -9.51 2.64
N VAL A 147 -2.96 -8.82 1.54
CA VAL A 147 -2.60 -7.41 1.35
C VAL A 147 -3.24 -6.54 2.44
N ILE A 148 -4.52 -6.75 2.74
CA ILE A 148 -5.23 -6.07 3.83
C ILE A 148 -4.58 -6.41 5.18
N LYS A 149 -4.21 -7.67 5.41
CA LYS A 149 -3.54 -8.08 6.65
C LYS A 149 -2.18 -7.42 6.81
N PHE A 150 -1.38 -7.32 5.75
CA PHE A 150 -0.07 -6.66 5.80
C PHE A 150 -0.21 -5.16 6.04
N ARG A 151 -1.12 -4.50 5.32
CA ARG A 151 -1.29 -3.04 5.34
C ARG A 151 -2.10 -2.52 6.53
N ASP A 152 -3.24 -3.14 6.81
CA ASP A 152 -4.25 -2.58 7.72
C ASP A 152 -4.22 -3.25 9.09
N HIS A 153 -4.01 -4.57 9.15
CA HIS A 153 -3.96 -5.31 10.42
C HIS A 153 -2.58 -5.21 11.07
N ASN A 154 -1.55 -5.63 10.35
CA ASN A 154 -0.17 -5.66 10.84
C ASN A 154 0.54 -4.31 10.67
N LYS A 155 0.04 -3.46 9.75
CA LYS A 155 0.55 -2.10 9.54
C LYS A 155 2.05 -2.07 9.25
N TYR A 156 2.53 -3.04 8.45
CA TYR A 156 3.92 -3.07 8.03
C TYR A 156 4.24 -1.86 7.14
N LEU A 157 5.46 -1.37 7.28
CA LEU A 157 5.93 -0.18 6.56
C LEU A 157 6.39 -0.58 5.16
N VAL A 158 5.97 0.17 4.14
CA VAL A 158 6.41 -0.05 2.76
C VAL A 158 7.72 0.70 2.53
N VAL A 159 8.82 -0.05 2.40
CA VAL A 159 10.18 0.48 2.20
C VAL A 159 10.57 0.63 0.74
N GLY A 160 9.72 0.19 -0.18
CA GLY A 160 10.02 0.31 -1.60
C GLY A 160 9.16 -0.56 -2.49
N ARG A 161 9.63 -0.74 -3.73
CA ARG A 161 8.98 -1.60 -4.73
C ARG A 161 9.99 -2.53 -5.40
N LEU A 162 9.57 -3.74 -5.76
CA LEU A 162 10.35 -4.64 -6.58
C LEU A 162 10.35 -4.16 -8.04
N LEU A 163 11.53 -3.97 -8.61
CA LEU A 163 11.70 -3.61 -10.01
C LEU A 163 11.68 -4.88 -10.87
N ARG A 164 10.62 -5.03 -11.67
CA ARG A 164 10.52 -6.15 -12.63
C ARG A 164 11.16 -5.75 -13.94
N GLN A 165 12.26 -6.39 -14.33
CA GLN A 165 12.86 -6.17 -15.64
C GLN A 165 12.17 -7.05 -16.69
N GLN A 166 11.56 -6.43 -17.70
CA GLN A 166 10.89 -7.15 -18.77
C GLN A 166 10.71 -6.28 -20.03
N ASN A 167 10.83 -6.91 -21.19
CA ASN A 167 10.43 -6.31 -22.45
C ASN A 167 8.95 -6.60 -22.71
N LEU A 168 8.20 -5.59 -23.15
CA LEU A 168 6.75 -5.73 -23.37
C LEU A 168 6.41 -5.30 -24.80
N THR A 169 5.37 -5.94 -25.35
CA THR A 169 4.71 -5.45 -26.57
C THR A 169 3.73 -4.35 -26.21
N LYS A 170 3.32 -3.55 -27.20
CA LYS A 170 2.30 -2.50 -27.04
C LYS A 170 1.01 -3.05 -26.40
N LYS A 171 0.53 -4.21 -26.87
CA LYS A 171 -0.68 -4.86 -26.35
C LYS A 171 -0.55 -5.32 -24.89
N LYS A 172 0.63 -5.81 -24.49
CA LYS A 172 0.86 -6.20 -23.08
C LYS A 172 1.00 -4.96 -22.19
N LEU A 173 1.59 -3.89 -22.70
CA LEU A 173 1.78 -2.63 -21.96
C LEU A 173 0.45 -2.02 -21.50
N GLU A 174 -0.62 -2.13 -22.29
CA GLU A 174 -1.95 -1.58 -21.98
C GLU A 174 -2.56 -2.13 -20.68
N ARG A 175 -2.13 -3.31 -20.23
CA ARG A 175 -2.56 -3.90 -18.95
C ARG A 175 -1.98 -3.16 -17.74
N PHE A 176 -0.84 -2.49 -17.90
CA PHE A 176 -0.10 -1.82 -16.82
C PHE A 176 -0.49 -0.34 -16.72
N ASN A 177 -1.78 -0.09 -16.49
CA ASN A 177 -2.37 1.25 -16.38
C ASN A 177 -2.76 1.61 -14.93
N GLY A 178 -2.34 0.82 -13.95
CA GLY A 178 -2.70 0.98 -12.53
C GLY A 178 -4.09 0.45 -12.15
N VAL A 179 -4.84 -0.13 -13.09
CA VAL A 179 -6.21 -0.64 -12.86
C VAL A 179 -6.33 -2.11 -13.25
N ASN A 180 -5.88 -2.46 -14.46
CA ASN A 180 -6.20 -3.75 -15.08
C ASN A 180 -5.31 -4.92 -14.61
N ASN A 181 -4.20 -4.64 -13.91
CA ASN A 181 -3.32 -5.66 -13.39
C ASN A 181 -3.44 -5.80 -11.87
N VAL A 182 -3.29 -7.04 -11.37
CA VAL A 182 -3.43 -7.37 -9.93
C VAL A 182 -2.48 -6.53 -9.05
N ARG A 183 -1.28 -6.25 -9.58
CA ARG A 183 -0.21 -5.49 -8.91
C ARG A 183 -0.41 -3.97 -8.97
N LYS A 184 -1.42 -3.47 -9.69
CA LYS A 184 -1.72 -2.03 -9.88
C LYS A 184 -0.51 -1.20 -10.30
N ILE A 185 0.27 -1.76 -11.21
CA ILE A 185 1.51 -1.17 -11.73
C ILE A 185 1.15 -0.22 -12.86
N ILE A 186 1.87 0.88 -12.95
CA ILE A 186 1.73 1.87 -13.98
C ILE A 186 3.04 1.96 -14.77
N TYR A 187 2.98 1.57 -16.04
CA TYR A 187 4.09 1.74 -16.97
C TYR A 187 3.78 2.82 -17.99
N VAL A 188 4.81 3.55 -18.39
CA VAL A 188 4.75 4.53 -19.48
C VAL A 188 5.94 4.28 -20.39
N ALA A 189 5.69 4.14 -21.69
CA ALA A 189 6.76 4.00 -22.67
C ALA A 189 7.12 5.35 -23.30
N LEU A 190 8.42 5.60 -23.44
CA LEU A 190 9.01 6.75 -24.13
C LEU A 190 10.22 6.32 -24.96
N CYS A 191 10.23 6.67 -26.24
CA CYS A 191 11.26 6.36 -27.21
C CYS A 191 11.69 4.88 -27.17
N GLY A 192 10.71 3.97 -27.10
CA GLY A 192 10.97 2.53 -27.03
C GLY A 192 11.46 2.01 -25.68
N LYS A 193 11.60 2.85 -24.65
CA LYS A 193 11.93 2.44 -23.27
C LYS A 193 10.71 2.49 -22.38
N ILE A 194 10.56 1.51 -21.50
CA ILE A 194 9.45 1.41 -20.55
C ILE A 194 9.93 1.87 -19.18
N TYR A 195 9.21 2.79 -18.56
CA TYR A 195 9.51 3.34 -17.23
C TYR A 195 8.46 2.89 -16.22
N ASP A 196 8.90 2.51 -15.02
CA ASP A 196 8.02 2.28 -13.88
C ASP A 196 7.72 3.60 -13.17
N VAL A 197 6.47 4.07 -13.31
CA VAL A 197 6.01 5.32 -12.69
C VAL A 197 5.13 5.06 -11.47
N THR A 198 5.05 3.82 -10.98
CA THR A 198 4.07 3.44 -9.95
C THR A 198 4.36 4.12 -8.61
N MET A 199 5.62 4.16 -8.16
CA MET A 199 6.00 4.70 -6.84
C MET A 199 5.86 6.23 -6.75
N ASP A 200 6.54 6.98 -7.64
CA ASP A 200 6.63 8.44 -7.59
C ASP A 200 5.76 9.16 -8.63
N GLY A 201 5.05 8.40 -9.45
CA GLY A 201 4.19 8.88 -10.52
C GLY A 201 2.73 8.49 -10.35
N GLY A 202 2.36 7.71 -9.33
CA GLY A 202 0.98 7.24 -9.12
C GLY A 202 -0.06 8.37 -9.02
N SER A 203 0.30 9.53 -8.45
CA SER A 203 -0.58 10.71 -8.39
C SER A 203 -0.81 11.39 -9.75
N PHE A 204 0.09 11.18 -10.72
CA PHE A 204 0.02 11.78 -12.05
C PHE A 204 -0.55 10.82 -13.07
N TYR A 205 -0.08 9.58 -13.09
CA TYR A 205 -0.40 8.58 -14.11
C TYR A 205 -1.41 7.53 -13.61
N GLY A 206 -1.77 7.53 -12.32
CA GLY A 206 -2.81 6.66 -11.80
C GLY A 206 -4.20 6.99 -12.35
N PRO A 207 -5.23 6.19 -12.02
CA PRO A 207 -6.59 6.33 -12.58
C PRO A 207 -7.23 7.72 -12.35
N GLU A 208 -6.86 8.38 -11.26
CA GLU A 208 -7.33 9.72 -10.88
C GLU A 208 -6.34 10.84 -11.25
N GLY A 209 -5.22 10.49 -11.88
CA GLY A 209 -4.16 11.44 -12.23
C GLY A 209 -4.45 12.23 -13.51
N SER A 210 -3.84 13.41 -13.63
CA SER A 210 -3.98 14.29 -14.80
C SER A 210 -3.34 13.72 -16.07
N TYR A 211 -2.35 12.84 -15.93
CA TYR A 211 -1.63 12.19 -17.01
C TYR A 211 -2.05 10.72 -17.22
N LYS A 212 -3.20 10.30 -16.67
CA LYS A 212 -3.73 8.93 -16.76
C LYS A 212 -3.85 8.39 -18.18
N ALA A 213 -4.02 9.26 -19.17
CA ALA A 213 -4.12 8.87 -20.57
C ALA A 213 -2.87 8.13 -21.09
N PHE A 214 -1.72 8.39 -20.46
CA PHE A 214 -0.41 7.81 -20.82
C PHE A 214 -0.13 6.47 -20.12
N ALA A 215 -0.91 6.12 -19.10
CA ALA A 215 -0.76 4.88 -18.36
C ALA A 215 -0.98 3.67 -19.28
N GLY A 216 0.02 2.78 -19.35
CA GLY A 216 0.02 1.60 -20.19
C GLY A 216 0.21 1.86 -21.68
N LYS A 217 0.69 3.06 -22.08
CA LYS A 217 0.86 3.42 -23.49
C LYS A 217 2.25 3.98 -23.81
N ASP A 218 2.54 4.03 -25.10
CA ASP A 218 3.64 4.81 -25.64
C ASP A 218 3.22 6.29 -25.74
N ALA A 219 3.78 7.10 -24.85
CA ALA A 219 3.49 8.52 -24.74
C ALA A 219 4.48 9.39 -25.53
N SER A 220 5.41 8.80 -26.30
CA SER A 220 6.49 9.52 -26.98
C SER A 220 5.97 10.67 -27.84
N ARG A 221 5.03 10.36 -28.74
CA ARG A 221 4.48 11.36 -29.66
C ARG A 221 3.60 12.38 -28.92
N ALA A 222 2.75 11.91 -28.01
CA ALA A 222 1.87 12.77 -27.23
C ALA A 222 2.64 13.82 -26.41
N LEU A 223 3.76 13.41 -25.78
CA LEU A 223 4.65 14.32 -25.05
C LEU A 223 5.45 15.23 -26.00
N ALA A 224 5.88 14.74 -27.15
CA ALA A 224 6.57 15.57 -28.15
C ALA A 224 5.68 16.70 -28.67
N VAL A 225 4.41 16.41 -28.94
CA VAL A 225 3.40 17.37 -29.43
C VAL A 225 2.79 18.18 -28.29
N MET A 226 3.01 17.79 -27.03
CA MET A 226 2.39 18.39 -25.84
C MET A 226 0.86 18.34 -25.88
N SER A 227 0.30 17.19 -26.27
CA SER A 227 -1.15 16.97 -26.36
C SER A 227 -1.57 15.66 -25.70
N PHE A 228 -2.77 15.66 -25.11
CA PHE A 228 -3.42 14.48 -24.53
C PHE A 228 -4.36 13.79 -25.52
N ASP A 229 -4.41 14.23 -26.78
CA ASP A 229 -5.30 13.64 -27.78
C ASP A 229 -4.95 12.17 -28.03
N GLN A 230 -5.96 11.31 -27.94
CA GLN A 230 -5.81 9.87 -28.11
C GLN A 230 -5.21 9.48 -29.48
N LYS A 231 -5.39 10.31 -30.52
CA LYS A 231 -4.78 10.09 -31.85
C LYS A 231 -3.25 9.99 -31.79
N TYR A 232 -2.60 10.71 -30.89
CA TYR A 232 -1.14 10.70 -30.73
C TYR A 232 -0.64 9.58 -29.82
N LEU A 233 -1.56 8.87 -29.15
CA LEU A 233 -1.26 7.67 -28.36
C LEU A 233 -1.47 6.39 -29.18
N VAL A 234 -2.27 6.47 -30.25
CA VAL A 234 -2.46 5.37 -31.20
C VAL A 234 -1.38 5.39 -32.28
N ASN A 235 -1.08 6.57 -32.86
CA ASN A 235 0.03 6.72 -33.79
C ASN A 235 1.30 7.10 -33.02
N THR A 236 2.26 6.19 -32.90
CA THR A 236 3.52 6.40 -32.18
C THR A 236 4.69 6.78 -33.09
N SER A 237 4.48 6.95 -34.41
CA SER A 237 5.55 7.36 -35.32
C SER A 237 6.11 8.73 -34.90
N LEU A 238 7.43 8.86 -35.01
CA LEU A 238 8.20 10.06 -34.66
C LEU A 238 8.79 10.75 -35.91
N ASP A 239 8.48 10.24 -37.10
CA ASP A 239 9.16 10.60 -38.35
C ASP A 239 8.80 12.01 -38.84
N ASP A 240 7.59 12.46 -38.54
CA ASP A 240 7.04 13.76 -38.93
C ASP A 240 7.22 14.85 -37.85
N LEU A 241 7.97 14.55 -36.78
CA LEU A 241 8.21 15.52 -35.72
C LEU A 241 9.14 16.64 -36.18
N THR A 242 8.75 17.87 -35.88
CA THR A 242 9.61 19.06 -36.03
C THR A 242 10.79 19.01 -35.06
N GLU A 243 11.87 19.72 -35.36
CA GLU A 243 13.05 19.79 -34.48
C GLU A 243 12.71 20.31 -33.08
N THR A 244 11.76 21.25 -32.97
CA THR A 244 11.25 21.72 -31.66
C THR A 244 10.59 20.59 -30.87
N GLN A 245 9.73 19.79 -31.51
CA GLN A 245 9.05 18.67 -30.86
C GLN A 245 10.04 17.55 -30.48
N LYS A 246 11.06 17.29 -31.30
CA LYS A 246 12.15 16.35 -30.96
C LYS A 246 12.94 16.82 -29.74
N LYS A 247 13.21 18.13 -29.63
CA LYS A 247 13.84 18.70 -28.44
C LYS A 247 12.96 18.53 -27.20
N THR A 248 11.67 18.84 -27.30
CA THR A 248 10.71 18.63 -26.20
C THR A 248 10.65 17.17 -25.76
N LEU A 249 10.65 16.23 -26.71
CA LEU A 249 10.70 14.79 -26.42
C LEU A 249 11.98 14.41 -25.68
N THR A 250 13.13 14.91 -26.12
CA THR A 250 14.43 14.65 -25.48
C THR A 250 14.44 15.18 -24.04
N ASP A 251 13.89 16.37 -23.80
CA ASP A 251 13.77 16.94 -22.46
C ASP A 251 12.87 16.07 -21.55
N TRP A 252 11.78 15.52 -22.09
CA TRP A 252 10.92 14.57 -21.37
C TRP A 252 11.65 13.27 -21.05
N VAL A 253 12.36 12.68 -22.01
CA VAL A 253 13.15 11.46 -21.80
C VAL A 253 14.19 11.67 -20.69
N ASN A 254 14.86 12.82 -20.67
CA ASN A 254 15.81 13.16 -19.61
C ASN A 254 15.15 13.28 -18.23
N LYS A 255 13.97 13.92 -18.16
CA LYS A 255 13.19 14.00 -16.91
C LYS A 255 12.77 12.61 -16.41
N PHE A 256 12.29 11.75 -17.31
CA PHE A 256 11.87 10.40 -16.96
C PHE A 256 13.05 9.53 -16.52
N THR A 257 14.17 9.57 -17.26
CA THR A 257 15.39 8.82 -16.92
C THR A 257 15.95 9.20 -15.55
N LYS A 258 15.83 10.48 -15.15
CA LYS A 258 16.29 10.93 -13.83
C LYS A 258 15.34 10.51 -12.69
N LYS A 259 14.04 10.41 -12.96
CA LYS A 259 13.01 10.23 -11.92
C LYS A 259 12.53 8.79 -11.78
N TYR A 260 12.50 8.02 -12.86
CA TYR A 260 11.88 6.71 -12.91
C TYR A 260 12.86 5.65 -13.41
N PRO A 261 12.86 4.45 -12.81
CA PRO A 261 13.69 3.37 -13.29
C PRO A 261 13.17 2.82 -14.62
N VAL A 262 14.09 2.34 -15.44
CA VAL A 262 13.78 1.66 -16.70
C VAL A 262 13.51 0.19 -16.42
N VAL A 263 12.35 -0.29 -16.87
CA VAL A 263 11.89 -1.68 -16.76
C VAL A 263 12.43 -2.53 -17.91
N GLY A 264 12.48 -1.97 -19.11
CA GLY A 264 12.91 -2.68 -20.30
C GLY A 264 12.55 -1.90 -21.56
N ASN A 265 12.51 -2.60 -22.68
CA ASN A 265 12.21 -2.02 -23.98
C ASN A 265 10.81 -2.42 -24.46
N LEU A 266 10.19 -1.50 -25.18
CA LEU A 266 9.00 -1.74 -25.97
C LEU A 266 9.44 -2.46 -27.24
N VAL A 267 8.98 -3.69 -27.42
CA VAL A 267 9.23 -4.48 -28.63
C VAL A 267 8.06 -4.35 -29.59
N ASP A 268 8.36 -4.23 -30.87
CA ASP A 268 7.37 -4.38 -31.93
C ASP A 268 6.93 -5.86 -31.99
N GLU A 269 5.67 -6.11 -32.34
CA GLU A 269 5.07 -7.46 -32.38
C GLU A 269 5.81 -8.43 -33.33
#